data_AF-A0A955YK07-F1
#
_entry.id   AF-A0A955YK07-F1
#
_cell.length_a   1.000
_cell.length_b   1.000
_cell.length_c   1.000
_cell.angle_alpha   90.00
_cell.angle_beta   90.00
_cell.angle_gamma   90.00
#
_symmetry.space_group_name_H-M   'P 1'
#
loop_
_entity.id
_entity.type
_entity.pdbx_description
1 polymer ?
#
loop_
_entity_poly.entity_id
_entity_poly.type
_entity_poly.pdbx_seq_one_letter_code
_entity_poly.pdbx_strand_id
1 'polypeptide(L)'
;MVRVLLTRDRPMNVDIRANATSGFLVFLIALPLSLGIALASGAPPVAGILTAIAGGLVASFLGSAPLTIKGPAAGLIVIVAGAVTELGGGDAALGYRRMLAVGVVAGVVQIALAWLRAGD
;
A
#
# COMPACT_ATOMS: atom_id res chain seq x y z
N MET A 1 18.28 23.51 9.19
CA MET A 1 19.61 23.57 8.57
C MET A 1 20.32 22.22 8.69
N VAL A 2 19.83 21.18 8.00
CA VAL A 2 20.63 20.05 7.46
C VAL A 2 19.85 19.64 6.22
N ARG A 3 20.12 20.39 5.14
CA ARG A 3 19.41 20.29 3.87
C ARG A 3 19.88 19.01 3.21
N VAL A 4 18.92 18.14 2.88
CA VAL A 4 19.04 17.00 1.97
C VAL A 4 19.69 17.46 0.66
N LEU A 5 21.02 17.50 0.64
CA LEU A 5 21.84 18.03 -0.48
C LEU A 5 22.83 16.99 -1.01
N LEU A 6 22.66 15.69 -0.74
CA LEU A 6 23.55 14.65 -1.27
C LEU A 6 22.88 13.56 -2.10
N THR A 7 21.58 13.65 -2.39
CA THR A 7 20.89 12.63 -3.24
C THR A 7 20.43 13.19 -4.60
N ARG A 8 20.54 14.50 -4.83
CA ARG A 8 19.95 15.13 -6.03
C ARG A 8 20.82 15.01 -7.30
N ASP A 9 22.09 14.61 -7.16
CA ASP A 9 23.07 14.64 -8.26
C ASP A 9 23.52 13.25 -8.75
N ARG A 10 22.88 12.15 -8.32
CA ARG A 10 23.15 10.86 -8.99
C ARG A 10 22.40 10.84 -10.32
N PRO A 11 23.09 10.80 -11.48
CA PRO A 11 22.40 10.47 -12.72
C PRO A 11 21.72 9.13 -12.49
N MET A 12 20.42 9.03 -12.77
CA MET A 12 19.76 7.73 -12.91
C MET A 12 20.37 7.07 -14.15
N ASN A 13 21.55 6.49 -14.01
CA ASN A 13 21.99 5.49 -14.95
C ASN A 13 20.92 4.40 -14.86
N VAL A 14 20.14 4.27 -15.92
CA VAL A 14 19.05 3.29 -15.99
C VAL A 14 19.71 1.93 -16.21
N ASP A 15 20.35 1.42 -15.17
CA ASP A 15 20.91 0.08 -15.15
C ASP A 15 19.74 -0.89 -15.07
N ILE A 16 19.19 -1.24 -16.24
CA ILE A 16 18.05 -2.15 -16.38
C ILE A 16 18.33 -3.46 -15.65
N ARG A 17 19.58 -3.93 -15.68
CA ARG A 17 20.03 -5.13 -14.95
C ARG A 17 19.88 -4.98 -13.44
N ALA A 18 20.32 -3.85 -12.87
CA ALA A 18 20.25 -3.61 -11.43
C ALA A 18 18.81 -3.40 -10.96
N ASN A 19 17.98 -2.72 -11.75
CA ASN A 19 16.56 -2.53 -11.45
C ASN A 19 15.78 -3.85 -11.52
N ALA A 20 16.09 -4.72 -12.49
CA ALA A 20 15.46 -6.04 -12.59
C ALA A 20 15.83 -6.95 -11.41
N THR A 21 17.11 -7.00 -11.01
CA THR A 21 17.54 -7.82 -9.86
C THR A 21 17.01 -7.28 -8.54
N SER A 22 17.05 -5.96 -8.34
CA SER A 22 16.50 -5.32 -7.15
C SER A 22 14.97 -5.52 -7.05
N GLY A 23 14.24 -5.34 -8.15
CA GLY A 23 12.80 -5.58 -8.20
C GLY A 23 12.41 -7.03 -7.89
N PHE A 24 13.17 -8.00 -8.39
CA PHE A 24 12.95 -9.41 -8.09
C PHE A 24 13.17 -9.73 -6.59
N LEU A 25 14.24 -9.22 -5.99
CA LEU A 25 14.50 -9.41 -4.56
C LEU A 25 13.41 -8.77 -3.68
N VAL A 26 12.98 -7.56 -4.05
CA VAL A 26 11.88 -6.88 -3.36
C VAL A 26 10.57 -7.66 -3.49
N PHE A 27 10.28 -8.24 -4.65
CA PHE A 27 9.10 -9.10 -4.85
C PHE A 27 9.12 -10.32 -3.92
N LEU A 28 10.27 -10.99 -3.80
CA LEU A 28 10.42 -12.14 -2.91
C LEU A 28 10.22 -11.80 -1.43
N ILE A 29 10.56 -10.57 -1.01
CA ILE A 29 10.35 -10.08 0.37
C ILE A 29 8.91 -9.58 0.56
N ALA A 30 8.32 -8.96 -0.47
CA ALA A 30 6.99 -8.39 -0.42
C ALA A 30 5.88 -9.45 -0.36
N LEU A 31 6.05 -10.58 -1.06
CA LEU A 31 5.10 -11.71 -1.03
C LEU A 31 4.82 -12.23 0.40
N PRO A 32 5.83 -12.66 1.19
CA PRO A 32 5.59 -13.14 2.55
C PRO A 32 5.09 -12.04 3.47
N LEU A 33 5.58 -10.80 3.30
CA LEU A 33 5.11 -9.66 4.09
C LEU A 33 3.61 -9.40 3.86
N SER A 34 3.16 -9.39 2.60
CA SER A 34 1.76 -9.15 2.24
C SER A 34 0.83 -10.27 2.72
N LEU A 35 1.30 -11.51 2.69
CA LEU A 35 0.56 -12.66 3.24
C LEU A 35 0.43 -12.55 4.76
N GLY A 36 1.52 -12.18 5.46
CA GLY A 36 1.53 -11.96 6.89
C GLY A 36 0.59 -10.82 7.32
N ILE A 37 0.60 -9.70 6.60
CA ILE A 37 -0.30 -8.56 6.83
C ILE A 37 -1.76 -8.98 6.70
N ALA A 38 -2.11 -9.75 5.66
CA ALA A 38 -3.49 -10.20 5.43
C ALA A 38 -3.96 -11.14 6.54
N LEU A 39 -3.13 -12.12 6.92
CA LEU A 39 -3.43 -13.06 8.01
C LEU A 39 -3.60 -12.34 9.36
N ALA A 40 -2.73 -11.39 9.67
CA ALA A 40 -2.82 -10.59 10.89
C ALA A 40 -4.07 -9.69 10.93
N SER A 41 -4.58 -9.29 9.76
CA SER A 41 -5.77 -8.45 9.63
C SER A 41 -7.09 -9.25 9.65
N GLY A 42 -7.03 -10.59 9.73
CA GLY A 42 -8.21 -11.46 9.64
C GLY A 42 -8.85 -11.51 8.24
N ALA A 43 -8.16 -11.02 7.21
CA ALA A 43 -8.63 -11.00 5.83
C ALA A 43 -8.12 -12.22 5.04
N PRO A 44 -8.80 -12.64 3.95
CA PRO A 44 -8.31 -13.72 3.10
C PRO A 44 -6.91 -13.39 2.55
N PRO A 45 -5.92 -14.33 2.60
CA PRO A 45 -4.55 -14.06 2.13
C PRO A 45 -4.48 -13.60 0.67
N VAL A 46 -5.41 -14.09 -0.15
CA VAL A 46 -5.56 -13.71 -1.56
C VAL A 46 -5.85 -12.21 -1.71
N ALA A 47 -6.61 -11.62 -0.78
CA ALA A 47 -6.89 -10.17 -0.80
C ALA A 47 -5.62 -9.35 -0.59
N GLY A 48 -4.68 -9.83 0.25
CA GLY A 48 -3.37 -9.25 0.45
C GLY A 48 -2.54 -9.20 -0.83
N ILE A 49 -2.43 -10.32 -1.53
CA ILE A 49 -1.68 -10.40 -2.79
C ILE A 49 -2.31 -9.50 -3.86
N LEU A 50 -3.64 -9.55 -3.99
CA LEU A 50 -4.35 -8.73 -4.97
C LEU A 50 -4.17 -7.23 -4.70
N THR A 51 -4.22 -6.79 -3.43
CA THR A 51 -3.97 -5.37 -3.10
C THR A 51 -2.53 -4.97 -3.36
N ALA A 52 -1.55 -5.84 -3.11
CA ALA A 52 -0.15 -5.57 -3.42
C ALA A 52 0.08 -5.40 -4.93
N ILE A 53 -0.52 -6.27 -5.76
CA ILE A 53 -0.42 -6.18 -7.23
C ILE A 53 -1.15 -4.94 -7.75
N ALA A 54 -2.41 -4.74 -7.37
CA ALA A 54 -3.22 -3.63 -7.86
C ALA A 54 -2.68 -2.28 -7.38
N GLY A 55 -2.34 -2.17 -6.08
CA GLY A 55 -1.75 -0.97 -5.51
C GLY A 55 -0.37 -0.68 -6.09
N GLY A 56 0.45 -1.71 -6.29
CA GLY A 56 1.76 -1.60 -6.94
C GLY A 56 1.64 -1.09 -8.38
N LEU A 57 0.78 -1.70 -9.21
CA LEU A 57 0.58 -1.28 -10.60
C LEU A 57 -0.03 0.11 -10.70
N VAL A 58 -1.22 0.31 -10.12
CA VAL A 58 -1.99 1.56 -10.27
C VAL A 58 -1.19 2.72 -9.71
N ALA A 59 -0.64 2.59 -8.50
CA ALA A 59 0.01 3.71 -7.87
C ALA A 59 1.44 3.93 -8.42
N SER A 60 2.08 2.98 -9.10
CA SER A 60 3.33 3.24 -9.83
C SER A 60 3.11 4.18 -11.01
N PHE A 61 1.98 4.09 -11.72
CA PHE A 61 1.66 5.02 -12.81
C PHE A 61 1.38 6.45 -12.33
N LEU A 62 0.81 6.61 -11.13
CA LEU A 62 0.47 7.92 -10.55
C LEU A 62 1.58 8.52 -9.68
N GLY A 63 2.66 7.78 -9.41
CA GLY A 63 3.74 8.20 -8.50
C GLY A 63 4.87 8.94 -9.21
N SER A 64 5.39 10.00 -8.58
CA SER A 64 6.55 10.77 -9.08
C SER A 64 7.89 10.37 -8.43
N ALA A 65 7.87 9.44 -7.46
CA ALA A 65 9.05 9.09 -6.66
C ALA A 65 9.83 7.92 -7.30
N PRO A 66 11.13 8.09 -7.62
CA PRO A 66 11.90 7.11 -8.38
C PRO A 66 12.23 5.82 -7.62
N LEU A 67 12.11 5.79 -6.28
CA LEU A 67 12.47 4.63 -5.43
C LEU A 67 11.39 4.28 -4.41
N THR A 68 10.11 4.40 -4.77
CA THR A 68 8.99 4.08 -3.86
C THR A 68 8.34 2.75 -4.21
N ILE A 69 8.35 1.83 -3.25
CA ILE A 69 7.58 0.58 -3.31
C ILE A 69 6.19 0.85 -2.74
N LYS A 70 5.15 0.62 -3.53
CA LYS A 70 3.76 0.81 -3.11
C LYS A 70 3.13 -0.55 -2.79
N GLY A 71 2.65 -0.69 -1.57
CA GLY A 71 2.06 -1.93 -1.06
C GLY A 71 1.22 -1.70 0.20
N PRO A 72 0.60 -2.76 0.73
CA PRO A 72 -0.20 -2.67 1.94
C PRO A 72 0.66 -2.25 3.14
N ALA A 73 0.24 -1.18 3.84
CA ALA A 73 0.98 -0.64 4.97
C ALA A 73 0.77 -1.48 6.23
N ALA A 74 1.85 -1.83 6.93
CA ALA A 74 1.78 -2.62 8.17
C ALA A 74 0.90 -1.94 9.25
N GLY A 75 0.88 -0.60 9.31
CA GLY A 75 0.02 0.14 10.24
C GLY A 75 -1.48 -0.02 9.98
N LEU A 76 -1.89 -0.44 8.78
CA LEU A 76 -3.30 -0.69 8.48
C LEU A 76 -3.83 -1.96 9.12
N ILE A 77 -2.96 -2.91 9.54
CA ILE A 77 -3.41 -4.20 10.12
C ILE A 77 -4.39 -3.97 11.27
N VAL A 78 -4.01 -3.14 12.24
CA VAL A 78 -4.83 -2.88 13.44
C VAL A 78 -6.11 -2.14 13.08
N ILE A 79 -6.05 -1.23 12.10
CA ILE A 79 -7.22 -0.46 11.63
C ILE A 79 -8.22 -1.39 10.93
N VAL A 80 -7.74 -2.28 10.05
CA VAL A 80 -8.57 -3.24 9.34
C VAL A 80 -9.16 -4.26 10.29
N ALA A 81 -8.34 -4.84 11.18
CA ALA A 81 -8.81 -5.80 12.18
C ALA A 81 -9.88 -5.17 13.10
N GLY A 82 -9.64 -3.95 13.58
CA GLY A 82 -10.62 -3.19 14.37
C GLY A 82 -11.90 -2.87 13.59
N ALA A 83 -11.78 -2.43 12.33
CA ALA A 83 -12.95 -2.12 11.50
C ALA A 83 -13.80 -3.37 11.22
N VAL A 84 -13.19 -4.52 10.95
CA VAL A 84 -13.94 -5.77 10.70
C VAL A 84 -14.68 -6.24 11.96
N THR A 85 -14.07 -6.14 13.14
CA THR A 85 -14.70 -6.55 14.40
C THR A 85 -15.82 -5.60 14.81
N GLU A 86 -15.60 -4.29 14.70
CA GLU A 86 -16.53 -3.25 15.14
C GLU A 86 -17.71 -3.10 14.17
N LEU A 87 -17.47 -3.15 12.85
CA LEU A 87 -18.52 -3.07 11.83
C LEU A 87 -19.26 -4.39 11.61
N GLY A 88 -18.70 -5.52 12.03
CA GLY A 88 -19.29 -6.84 11.83
C GLY A 88 -20.47 -7.15 12.75
N GLY A 89 -20.55 -6.55 13.93
CA GLY A 89 -21.63 -6.79 14.89
C GLY A 89 -21.79 -8.27 15.30
N GLY A 90 -20.71 -9.05 15.24
CA GLY A 90 -20.70 -10.50 15.48
C GLY A 90 -20.64 -11.38 14.23
N ASP A 91 -20.83 -10.82 13.02
CA ASP A 91 -20.73 -11.56 11.75
C ASP A 91 -19.54 -11.07 10.91
N ALA A 92 -18.52 -11.92 10.78
CA ALA A 92 -17.27 -11.60 10.11
C ALA A 92 -17.46 -11.32 8.60
N ALA A 93 -18.43 -11.94 7.95
CA ALA A 93 -18.67 -11.75 6.51
C ALA A 93 -19.27 -10.36 6.21
N LEU A 94 -20.18 -9.91 7.07
CA LEU A 94 -20.78 -8.57 6.99
C LEU A 94 -19.75 -7.49 7.37
N GLY A 95 -18.92 -7.75 8.40
CA GLY A 95 -17.83 -6.85 8.80
C GLY A 95 -16.84 -6.61 7.68
N TYR A 96 -16.42 -7.66 6.96
CA TYR A 96 -15.52 -7.53 5.82
C TYR A 96 -16.13 -6.71 4.68
N ARG A 97 -17.41 -6.95 4.32
CA ARG A 97 -18.10 -6.15 3.28
C ARG A 97 -18.21 -4.67 3.64
N ARG A 98 -18.52 -4.36 4.90
CA ARG A 98 -18.59 -2.97 5.39
C ARG A 98 -17.22 -2.32 5.42
N MET A 99 -16.19 -3.04 5.84
CA MET A 99 -14.80 -2.57 5.82
C MET A 99 -14.33 -2.23 4.39
N LEU A 100 -14.67 -3.05 3.39
CA LEU A 100 -14.39 -2.72 1.99
C LEU A 100 -15.11 -1.44 1.54
N ALA A 101 -16.38 -1.26 1.94
CA ALA A 101 -17.13 -0.04 1.62
C ALA A 101 -16.47 1.20 2.26
N VAL A 102 -16.04 1.11 3.51
CA VAL A 102 -15.27 2.16 4.20
C VAL A 102 -13.96 2.45 3.47
N GLY A 103 -13.26 1.41 2.99
CA GLY A 103 -12.03 1.57 2.20
C GLY A 103 -12.25 2.37 0.92
N VAL A 104 -13.35 2.13 0.20
CA VAL A 104 -13.72 2.92 -0.99
C VAL A 104 -14.03 4.38 -0.61
N VAL A 105 -14.82 4.61 0.45
CA VAL A 105 -15.14 5.96 0.92
C VAL A 105 -13.87 6.71 1.35
N ALA A 106 -12.98 6.06 2.09
CA ALA A 106 -11.69 6.64 2.48
C ALA A 106 -10.85 7.01 1.24
N GLY A 107 -10.83 6.17 0.20
CA GLY A 107 -10.16 6.48 -1.06
C GLY A 107 -10.76 7.70 -1.78
N VAL A 108 -12.09 7.82 -1.82
CA VAL A 108 -12.76 9.01 -2.38
C VAL A 108 -12.40 10.26 -1.59
N VAL A 109 -12.42 10.19 -0.26
CA VAL A 109 -12.01 11.29 0.62
C VAL A 109 -10.55 11.67 0.38
N GLN A 110 -9.64 10.69 0.23
CA GLN A 110 -8.23 10.94 -0.09
C GLN A 110 -8.06 11.67 -1.43
N ILE A 111 -8.81 11.29 -2.47
CA ILE A 111 -8.78 11.97 -3.78
C ILE A 111 -9.34 13.39 -3.66
N ALA A 112 -10.42 13.60 -2.91
CA ALA A 112 -10.99 14.93 -2.67
C ALA A 112 -10.02 15.85 -1.92
N LEU A 113 -9.33 15.33 -0.90
CA LEU A 113 -8.29 16.07 -0.17
C LEU A 113 -7.08 16.38 -1.06
N ALA A 114 -6.71 15.47 -1.97
CA ALA A 114 -5.65 15.72 -2.94
C ALA A 114 -5.99 16.90 -3.87
N TRP A 115 -7.26 17.07 -4.26
CA TRP A 115 -7.71 18.21 -5.07
C TRP A 115 -7.68 19.54 -4.30
N LEU A 116 -7.92 19.50 -2.99
CA LEU A 116 -7.84 20.68 -2.12
C LEU A 116 -6.40 21.06 -1.75
N ARG A 117 -5.38 20.33 -2.25
CA ARG A 117 -3.95 20.56 -1.96
C ARG A 117 -3.65 20.68 -0.47
N ALA A 118 -4.31 19.88 0.37
CA ALA A 118 -4.10 19.88 1.83
C ALA A 118 -2.73 19.29 2.26
N GLY A 119 -1.79 19.10 1.33
CA GLY A 119 -0.50 18.43 1.56
C GLY A 119 0.70 19.09 0.88
N ASP A 120 0.61 20.39 0.55
CA ASP A 120 1.77 21.21 0.17
C ASP A 120 2.60 21.63 1.41
#